data_AF-A0A965GAU4-F1
#
_entry.id   AF-A0A965GAU4-F1
#
_cell.length_a   1.000
_cell.length_b   1.000
_cell.length_c   1.000
_cell.angle_alpha   90.00
_cell.angle_beta   90.00
_cell.angle_gamma   90.00
#
_symmetry.space_group_name_H-M   'P 1'
#
loop_
_entity.id
_entity.type
_entity.pdbx_description
1 polymer ?
#
loop_
_entity_poly.entity_id
_entity_poly.type
_entity_poly.pdbx_seq_one_letter_code
_entity_poly.pdbx_strand_id
1 'polypeptide(L)'
;VESHNHPSYIEPFQGAATGVGGIVRDILTMGARPIAVMDQLRFGAVANPDTARVVHGVVSGISFYGNCLGLPNIGGETVFDKVYQGNPLVNALSVGALRHEDLKLAKATNPGDLVILFGARTGADGIGGVSVLASETFDADGPSRRPAVQVGDPFAEKVLIECCLELYAAQVVAGIQDLGGAGLSCATSELASNGQAGMRVQLKNVLLRDESLTPEEILMSESQERMMAIVPKESLKSFIAIVEKHEVEYSVLGEVIKEPRLYINWGDEEIVNVPPRSVAHDGPVYERPVLYPTWLDQLNRDSVINNNLRRATEASELAEQLVQIVSSPNQASKSWITDQYDHYVGGNTALAMPDDSGMLRVSEETGLGVAIATDANGRYCQLDPYQGAKLALAEAYRNVASSGAVPAAVTN
;
A
#
# COMPACT_ATOMS: atom_id res chain seq x y z
N VAL A 1 1.15 -5.06 -3.44
CA VAL A 1 1.11 -5.12 -1.96
C VAL A 1 2.01 -4.02 -1.47
N GLU A 2 1.58 -3.27 -0.47
CA GLU A 2 2.37 -2.23 0.19
C GLU A 2 2.40 -2.45 1.69
N SER A 3 3.36 -1.80 2.38
CA SER A 3 3.47 -1.83 3.83
C SER A 3 3.33 -0.44 4.43
N HIS A 4 2.64 -0.32 5.55
CA HIS A 4 2.47 0.90 6.34
C HIS A 4 2.87 0.69 7.81
N ASN A 5 3.97 -0.02 8.02
CA ASN A 5 4.43 -0.52 9.32
C ASN A 5 4.64 0.59 10.37
N HIS A 6 5.51 1.56 10.05
CA HIS A 6 5.90 2.61 10.99
C HIS A 6 4.73 3.55 11.35
N PRO A 7 3.95 4.09 10.37
CA PRO A 7 2.76 4.86 10.67
C PRO A 7 1.76 4.09 11.54
N SER A 8 1.55 2.80 11.23
CA SER A 8 0.61 1.94 11.96
C SER A 8 1.04 1.61 13.40
N TYR A 9 2.29 1.83 13.77
CA TYR A 9 2.69 1.74 15.17
C TYR A 9 2.38 3.02 15.96
N ILE A 10 2.67 4.17 15.35
CA ILE A 10 2.50 5.50 15.96
C ILE A 10 1.02 5.89 16.07
N GLU A 11 0.30 5.81 14.95
CA GLU A 11 -1.14 6.05 14.87
C GLU A 11 -1.78 4.85 14.14
N PRO A 12 -2.21 3.82 14.89
CA PRO A 12 -2.59 2.55 14.27
C PRO A 12 -3.81 2.60 13.36
N PHE A 13 -4.78 3.48 13.65
CA PHE A 13 -5.99 3.60 12.83
C PHE A 13 -5.67 4.23 11.49
N GLN A 14 -5.05 5.41 11.52
CA GLN A 14 -4.72 6.21 10.37
C GLN A 14 -3.66 5.53 9.52
N GLY A 15 -2.59 5.00 10.13
CA GLY A 15 -1.53 4.31 9.39
C GLY A 15 -2.05 3.11 8.59
N ALA A 16 -3.00 2.35 9.15
CA ALA A 16 -3.59 1.23 8.44
C ALA A 16 -4.63 1.68 7.39
N ALA A 17 -5.43 2.69 7.71
CA ALA A 17 -6.41 3.27 6.79
C ALA A 17 -5.75 3.86 5.53
N THR A 18 -4.71 4.69 5.70
CA THR A 18 -3.96 5.25 4.58
C THR A 18 -3.16 4.21 3.83
N GLY A 19 -2.72 3.13 4.49
CA GLY A 19 -2.13 1.98 3.83
C GLY A 19 -3.08 1.27 2.86
N VAL A 20 -4.38 1.18 3.18
CA VAL A 20 -5.40 0.66 2.26
C VAL A 20 -5.66 1.65 1.11
N GLY A 21 -5.80 2.95 1.40
CA GLY A 21 -6.00 3.95 0.36
C GLY A 21 -4.82 4.04 -0.63
N GLY A 22 -3.59 4.00 -0.14
CA GLY A 22 -2.37 3.98 -0.95
C GLY A 22 -2.36 2.88 -2.00
N ILE A 23 -2.48 1.62 -1.56
CA ILE A 23 -2.47 0.47 -2.47
C ILE A 23 -3.66 0.45 -3.45
N VAL A 24 -4.80 1.06 -3.07
CA VAL A 24 -5.94 1.22 -3.98
C VAL A 24 -5.63 2.23 -5.08
N ARG A 25 -4.99 3.36 -4.75
CA ARG A 25 -4.55 4.36 -5.74
C ARG A 25 -3.49 3.81 -6.68
N ASP A 26 -2.54 3.00 -6.21
CA ASP A 26 -1.55 2.33 -7.07
C ASP A 26 -2.22 1.54 -8.20
N ILE A 27 -3.22 0.72 -7.85
CA ILE A 27 -3.98 -0.06 -8.83
C ILE A 27 -4.73 0.83 -9.81
N LEU A 28 -5.27 1.95 -9.32
CA LEU A 28 -6.00 2.93 -10.13
C LEU A 28 -5.10 3.60 -11.17
N THR A 29 -3.81 3.82 -10.89
CA THR A 29 -2.85 4.41 -11.86
C THR A 29 -2.77 3.61 -13.15
N MET A 30 -2.96 2.28 -13.10
CA MET A 30 -2.95 1.42 -14.28
C MET A 30 -4.25 1.44 -15.09
N GLY A 31 -5.28 2.14 -14.59
CA GLY A 31 -6.64 2.13 -15.13
C GLY A 31 -7.48 0.93 -14.70
N ALA A 32 -7.01 0.17 -13.70
CA ALA A 32 -7.73 -0.97 -13.17
C ALA A 32 -8.74 -0.53 -12.12
N ARG A 33 -9.96 -1.11 -12.18
CA ARG A 33 -10.95 -0.92 -11.12
C ARG A 33 -10.56 -1.80 -9.94
N PRO A 34 -10.33 -1.24 -8.74
CA PRO A 34 -10.18 -2.02 -7.52
C PRO A 34 -11.44 -2.86 -7.27
N ILE A 35 -11.26 -4.15 -6.99
CA ILE A 35 -12.36 -5.11 -6.78
C ILE A 35 -12.31 -5.81 -5.42
N ALA A 36 -11.18 -5.74 -4.70
CA ALA A 36 -11.02 -6.27 -3.34
C ALA A 36 -9.71 -5.85 -2.69
N VAL A 37 -9.64 -6.08 -1.38
CA VAL A 37 -8.44 -5.93 -0.56
C VAL A 37 -8.14 -7.19 0.26
N MET A 38 -6.93 -7.28 0.80
CA MET A 38 -6.46 -8.34 1.69
C MET A 38 -5.32 -7.78 2.56
N ASP A 39 -5.13 -8.29 3.79
CA ASP A 39 -4.12 -7.77 4.72
C ASP A 39 -3.19 -8.84 5.30
N GLN A 40 -1.90 -8.51 5.42
CA GLN A 40 -0.92 -9.35 6.11
C GLN A 40 -0.46 -8.61 7.37
N LEU A 41 -0.88 -9.11 8.51
CA LEU A 41 -0.71 -8.47 9.81
C LEU A 41 0.26 -9.27 10.68
N ARG A 42 1.21 -8.56 11.30
CA ARG A 42 2.10 -9.08 12.33
C ARG A 42 2.10 -8.15 13.53
N PHE A 43 1.75 -8.68 14.69
CA PHE A 43 1.64 -7.91 15.92
C PHE A 43 2.54 -8.46 17.02
N GLY A 44 2.76 -7.63 18.05
CA GLY A 44 3.44 -8.02 19.28
C GLY A 44 2.77 -9.20 20.01
N ALA A 45 3.34 -9.63 21.12
CA ALA A 45 2.75 -10.70 21.92
C ALA A 45 1.37 -10.28 22.45
N VAL A 46 0.37 -11.18 22.40
CA VAL A 46 -1.02 -10.89 22.78
C VAL A 46 -1.16 -10.37 24.22
N ALA A 47 -0.34 -10.87 25.14
CA ALA A 47 -0.37 -10.46 26.54
C ALA A 47 0.34 -9.12 26.82
N ASN A 48 1.01 -8.52 25.83
CA ASN A 48 1.62 -7.21 26.00
C ASN A 48 0.53 -6.13 26.00
N PRO A 49 0.48 -5.22 27.00
CA PRO A 49 -0.55 -4.18 27.10
C PRO A 49 -0.70 -3.31 25.85
N ASP A 50 0.40 -3.02 25.15
CA ASP A 50 0.39 -2.14 23.96
C ASP A 50 -0.12 -2.84 22.70
N THR A 51 -0.03 -4.18 22.63
CA THR A 51 -0.54 -4.96 21.47
C THR A 51 -2.02 -4.69 21.24
N ALA A 52 -2.83 -4.51 22.29
CA ALA A 52 -4.24 -4.19 22.14
C ALA A 52 -4.48 -2.86 21.42
N ARG A 53 -3.71 -1.81 21.74
CA ARG A 53 -3.82 -0.51 21.06
C ARG A 53 -3.56 -0.65 19.56
N VAL A 54 -2.48 -1.35 19.20
CA VAL A 54 -2.05 -1.51 17.81
C VAL A 54 -3.04 -2.37 17.03
N VAL A 55 -3.39 -3.56 17.54
CA VAL A 55 -4.30 -4.49 16.86
C VAL A 55 -5.68 -3.86 16.62
N HIS A 56 -6.27 -3.26 17.65
CA HIS A 56 -7.60 -2.67 17.53
C HIS A 56 -7.61 -1.47 16.57
N GLY A 57 -6.60 -0.61 16.63
CA GLY A 57 -6.54 0.54 15.72
C GLY A 57 -6.30 0.12 14.28
N VAL A 58 -5.33 -0.78 14.00
CA VAL A 58 -5.06 -1.28 12.65
C VAL A 58 -6.29 -1.94 12.03
N VAL A 59 -6.94 -2.86 12.76
CA VAL A 59 -8.12 -3.56 12.25
C VAL A 59 -9.27 -2.59 12.00
N SER A 60 -9.48 -1.62 12.89
CA SER A 60 -10.51 -0.58 12.70
C SER A 60 -10.20 0.32 11.50
N GLY A 61 -8.94 0.66 11.25
CA GLY A 61 -8.51 1.47 10.11
C GLY A 61 -8.72 0.77 8.78
N ILE A 62 -8.33 -0.51 8.68
CA ILE A 62 -8.56 -1.36 7.50
C ILE A 62 -10.06 -1.51 7.24
N SER A 63 -10.83 -1.82 8.28
CA SER A 63 -12.29 -1.95 8.22
C SER A 63 -12.93 -0.65 7.72
N PHE A 64 -12.58 0.48 8.34
CA PHE A 64 -13.11 1.79 7.96
C PHE A 64 -12.88 2.09 6.48
N TYR A 65 -11.62 2.02 6.03
CA TYR A 65 -11.28 2.44 4.68
C TYR A 65 -11.84 1.48 3.61
N GLY A 66 -11.64 0.17 3.78
CA GLY A 66 -12.13 -0.85 2.84
C GLY A 66 -13.66 -0.85 2.71
N ASN A 67 -14.37 -0.77 3.86
CA ASN A 67 -15.84 -0.74 3.86
C ASN A 67 -16.39 0.54 3.22
N CYS A 68 -15.78 1.70 3.50
CA CYS A 68 -16.20 2.98 2.90
C CYS A 68 -15.99 3.01 1.37
N LEU A 69 -14.89 2.43 0.88
CA LEU A 69 -14.66 2.28 -0.56
C LEU A 69 -15.62 1.28 -1.23
N GLY A 70 -16.25 0.41 -0.43
CA GLY A 70 -17.06 -0.70 -0.91
C GLY A 70 -16.20 -1.76 -1.60
N LEU A 71 -15.07 -2.12 -0.98
CA LEU A 71 -14.20 -3.21 -1.42
C LEU A 71 -14.29 -4.36 -0.41
N PRO A 72 -14.60 -5.59 -0.85
CA PRO A 72 -14.59 -6.73 0.04
C PRO A 72 -13.15 -7.05 0.44
N ASN A 73 -12.93 -7.30 1.73
CA ASN A 73 -11.70 -7.93 2.19
C ASN A 73 -11.84 -9.44 2.08
N ILE A 74 -11.02 -10.07 1.23
CA ILE A 74 -11.19 -11.47 0.83
C ILE A 74 -10.24 -12.44 1.52
N GLY A 75 -9.38 -11.97 2.41
CA GLY A 75 -8.44 -12.86 3.09
C GLY A 75 -7.33 -12.08 3.78
N GLY A 76 -6.35 -12.82 4.25
CA GLY A 76 -5.20 -12.24 4.92
C GLY A 76 -4.52 -13.22 5.84
N GLU A 77 -3.53 -12.71 6.56
CA GLU A 77 -2.75 -13.50 7.51
C GLU A 77 -2.52 -12.68 8.76
N THR A 78 -2.69 -13.27 9.95
CA THR A 78 -2.37 -12.60 11.21
C THR A 78 -1.51 -13.48 12.10
N VAL A 79 -0.35 -12.95 12.51
CA VAL A 79 0.54 -13.61 13.47
C VAL A 79 0.91 -12.66 14.62
N PHE A 80 0.92 -13.21 15.82
CA PHE A 80 1.38 -12.56 17.04
C PHE A 80 2.72 -13.16 17.46
N ASP A 81 3.73 -12.31 17.63
CA ASP A 81 5.02 -12.68 18.20
C ASP A 81 5.70 -11.46 18.82
N LYS A 82 6.44 -11.65 19.91
CA LYS A 82 7.15 -10.57 20.61
C LYS A 82 8.19 -9.87 19.74
N VAL A 83 8.68 -10.51 18.68
CA VAL A 83 9.66 -9.90 17.76
C VAL A 83 9.08 -8.70 16.97
N TYR A 84 7.76 -8.63 16.84
CA TYR A 84 7.06 -7.50 16.21
C TYR A 84 6.64 -6.43 17.22
N GLN A 85 7.06 -6.55 18.48
CA GLN A 85 6.79 -5.52 19.48
C GLN A 85 7.54 -4.24 19.10
N GLY A 86 6.82 -3.11 19.06
CA GLY A 86 7.42 -1.84 18.66
C GLY A 86 7.53 -1.65 17.14
N ASN A 87 7.38 -2.71 16.34
CA ASN A 87 7.43 -2.64 14.88
C ASN A 87 6.48 -3.70 14.27
N PRO A 88 5.16 -3.45 14.29
CA PRO A 88 4.19 -4.32 13.65
C PRO A 88 4.40 -4.31 12.14
N LEU A 89 4.04 -5.41 11.47
CA LEU A 89 3.94 -5.42 10.01
C LEU A 89 2.47 -5.27 9.64
N VAL A 90 2.17 -4.25 8.85
CA VAL A 90 0.82 -3.93 8.36
C VAL A 90 0.94 -3.76 6.87
N ASN A 91 0.69 -4.86 6.15
CA ASN A 91 0.71 -4.85 4.70
C ASN A 91 -0.71 -4.89 4.16
N ALA A 92 -0.98 -4.07 3.15
CA ALA A 92 -2.24 -4.04 2.42
C ALA A 92 -2.01 -4.53 0.98
N LEU A 93 -2.92 -5.37 0.51
CA LEU A 93 -3.02 -5.86 -0.86
C LEU A 93 -4.31 -5.32 -1.46
N SER A 94 -4.25 -4.86 -2.71
CA SER A 94 -5.45 -4.57 -3.52
C SER A 94 -5.39 -5.34 -4.82
N VAL A 95 -6.57 -5.68 -5.33
CA VAL A 95 -6.77 -6.38 -6.60
C VAL A 95 -7.53 -5.48 -7.53
N GLY A 96 -6.99 -5.27 -8.73
CA GLY A 96 -7.66 -4.53 -9.80
C GLY A 96 -8.05 -5.42 -10.96
N ALA A 97 -9.16 -5.10 -11.62
CA ALA A 97 -9.55 -5.70 -12.89
C ALA A 97 -9.66 -4.65 -13.99
N LEU A 98 -9.16 -5.01 -15.19
CA LEU A 98 -9.29 -4.24 -16.42
C LEU A 98 -9.24 -5.17 -17.63
N ARG A 99 -9.64 -4.66 -18.79
CA ARG A 99 -9.35 -5.34 -20.06
C ARG A 99 -7.89 -5.10 -20.43
N HIS A 100 -7.28 -6.07 -21.09
CA HIS A 100 -5.86 -6.02 -21.46
C HIS A 100 -5.54 -4.79 -22.34
N GLU A 101 -6.44 -4.45 -23.27
CA GLU A 101 -6.31 -3.30 -24.16
C GLU A 101 -6.45 -1.93 -23.46
N ASP A 102 -7.04 -1.91 -22.25
CA ASP A 102 -7.24 -0.69 -21.47
C ASP A 102 -6.03 -0.36 -20.58
N LEU A 103 -5.05 -1.25 -20.47
CA LEU A 103 -3.86 -1.04 -19.65
C LEU A 103 -3.13 0.25 -20.03
N LYS A 104 -3.02 1.16 -19.07
CA LYS A 104 -2.28 2.42 -19.21
C LYS A 104 -1.00 2.36 -18.40
N LEU A 105 0.09 2.84 -19.01
CA LEU A 105 1.35 3.07 -18.31
C LEU A 105 1.49 4.58 -18.11
N ALA A 106 1.56 5.03 -16.87
CA ALA A 106 1.71 6.44 -16.54
C ALA A 106 3.08 6.97 -17.04
N LYS A 107 3.07 7.73 -18.15
CA LYS A 107 4.27 8.33 -18.74
C LYS A 107 3.96 9.70 -19.34
N ALA A 108 4.80 10.69 -19.05
CA ALA A 108 4.68 12.03 -19.62
C ALA A 108 5.58 12.17 -20.87
N THR A 109 5.08 11.77 -22.04
CA THR A 109 5.92 11.70 -23.26
C THR A 109 5.79 12.89 -24.21
N ASN A 110 4.65 13.57 -24.24
CA ASN A 110 4.37 14.57 -25.28
C ASN A 110 4.58 15.99 -24.75
N PRO A 111 5.55 16.77 -25.28
CA PRO A 111 5.71 18.16 -24.91
C PRO A 111 4.45 18.97 -25.20
N GLY A 112 4.03 19.78 -24.23
CA GLY A 112 2.83 20.57 -24.27
C GLY A 112 1.62 19.93 -23.57
N ASP A 113 1.65 18.64 -23.24
CA ASP A 113 0.62 18.04 -22.38
C ASP A 113 0.62 18.75 -21.01
N LEU A 114 -0.56 18.92 -20.44
CA LEU A 114 -0.77 19.62 -19.18
C LEU A 114 -0.51 18.69 -18.01
N VAL A 115 0.14 19.21 -16.97
CA VAL A 115 0.33 18.53 -15.68
C VAL A 115 -0.73 19.06 -14.73
N ILE A 116 -1.70 18.21 -14.37
CA ILE A 116 -2.87 18.59 -13.57
C ILE A 116 -2.89 17.78 -12.28
N LEU A 117 -2.91 18.47 -11.14
CA LEU A 117 -3.19 17.87 -9.83
C LEU A 117 -4.70 17.89 -9.61
N PHE A 118 -5.28 16.79 -9.17
CA PHE A 118 -6.71 16.69 -8.86
C PHE A 118 -6.96 15.77 -7.67
N GLY A 119 -8.10 15.97 -7.00
CA GLY A 119 -8.40 15.33 -5.71
C GLY A 119 -8.35 16.34 -4.55
N ALA A 120 -7.93 15.87 -3.38
CA ALA A 120 -7.90 16.67 -2.16
C ALA A 120 -6.86 17.81 -2.19
N ARG A 121 -7.08 18.82 -1.34
CA ARG A 121 -6.14 19.94 -1.16
C ARG A 121 -4.90 19.52 -0.36
N THR A 122 -3.77 20.14 -0.65
CA THR A 122 -2.48 19.85 -0.02
C THR A 122 -2.37 20.52 1.36
N GLY A 123 -2.12 19.73 2.40
CA GLY A 123 -1.86 20.16 3.78
C GLY A 123 -0.46 19.80 4.28
N ALA A 124 -0.16 20.08 5.55
CA ALA A 124 1.09 19.72 6.23
C ALA A 124 1.17 18.22 6.62
N ASP A 125 0.62 17.34 5.79
CA ASP A 125 0.41 15.93 6.13
C ASP A 125 1.63 15.09 5.75
N GLY A 126 2.11 14.24 6.68
CA GLY A 126 3.13 13.21 6.40
C GLY A 126 4.50 13.71 5.89
N ILE A 127 4.84 14.99 6.06
CA ILE A 127 6.10 15.55 5.54
C ILE A 127 7.29 14.80 6.14
N GLY A 128 8.05 14.11 5.30
CA GLY A 128 9.20 13.29 5.70
C GLY A 128 8.82 11.89 6.23
N GLY A 129 7.61 11.40 5.97
CA GLY A 129 7.12 10.09 6.41
C GLY A 129 8.01 8.93 5.94
N VAL A 130 8.34 8.90 4.65
CA VAL A 130 9.10 7.80 4.05
C VAL A 130 10.60 7.83 4.37
N SER A 131 11.17 8.99 4.72
CA SER A 131 12.61 9.11 4.98
C SER A 131 12.94 9.22 6.47
N VAL A 132 12.32 10.18 7.17
CA VAL A 132 12.65 10.51 8.56
C VAL A 132 11.95 9.56 9.53
N LEU A 133 10.66 9.30 9.31
CA LEU A 133 9.89 8.45 10.22
C LEU A 133 10.21 6.96 9.97
N ALA A 134 10.25 6.50 8.71
CA ALA A 134 10.51 5.08 8.41
C ALA A 134 11.90 4.55 8.83
N SER A 135 12.88 5.42 9.07
CA SER A 135 14.26 5.04 9.42
C SER A 135 14.65 5.26 10.89
N GLU A 136 13.82 5.94 11.68
CA GLU A 136 14.07 6.17 13.10
C GLU A 136 13.70 4.93 13.95
N THR A 137 14.62 4.49 14.81
CA THR A 137 14.32 3.54 15.89
C THR A 137 13.59 4.24 17.03
N PHE A 138 12.54 3.61 17.57
CA PHE A 138 11.70 4.17 18.64
C PHE A 138 12.46 4.27 19.97
N ASP A 139 13.29 5.31 20.15
CA ASP A 139 13.84 5.71 21.44
C ASP A 139 12.89 6.69 22.16
N ALA A 140 12.74 6.54 23.47
CA ALA A 140 11.65 7.12 24.27
C ALA A 140 11.70 8.66 24.46
N ASP A 141 12.73 9.36 23.97
CA ASP A 141 13.04 10.74 24.36
C ASP A 141 12.83 11.81 23.24
N GLY A 142 12.16 11.47 22.14
CA GLY A 142 11.88 12.40 21.04
C GLY A 142 10.63 13.27 21.25
N PRO A 143 10.60 14.55 20.79
CA PRO A 143 9.40 15.38 20.83
C PRO A 143 8.26 14.73 20.04
N SER A 144 7.02 14.78 20.55
CA SER A 144 5.87 14.14 19.89
C SER A 144 5.58 14.81 18.54
N ARG A 145 5.97 14.19 17.43
CA ARG A 145 5.71 14.66 16.05
C ARG A 145 4.27 14.37 15.57
N ARG A 146 3.28 14.50 16.48
CA ARG A 146 1.84 14.35 16.20
C ARG A 146 1.27 15.23 15.06
N PRO A 147 1.87 16.39 14.66
CA PRO A 147 1.32 17.20 13.56
C PRO A 147 1.42 16.57 12.16
N ALA A 148 2.13 15.44 11.97
CA ALA A 148 2.39 14.84 10.66
C ALA A 148 1.57 13.56 10.36
N VAL A 149 0.55 13.25 11.15
CA VAL A 149 -0.29 12.06 10.94
C VAL A 149 -1.14 12.26 9.68
N GLN A 150 -0.90 11.43 8.67
CA GLN A 150 -1.75 11.36 7.48
C GLN A 150 -3.15 10.92 7.92
N VAL A 151 -4.19 11.61 7.46
CA VAL A 151 -5.58 11.20 7.66
C VAL A 151 -6.19 10.97 6.30
N GLY A 152 -6.73 9.78 6.07
CA GLY A 152 -7.38 9.44 4.81
C GLY A 152 -8.88 9.70 4.83
N ASP A 153 -9.42 10.14 3.70
CA ASP A 153 -10.85 10.29 3.43
C ASP A 153 -11.31 9.26 2.36
N PRO A 154 -11.79 8.07 2.78
CA PRO A 154 -12.22 7.05 1.83
C PRO A 154 -13.45 7.46 1.02
N PHE A 155 -14.24 8.44 1.47
CA PHE A 155 -15.38 8.92 0.70
C PHE A 155 -14.91 9.76 -0.48
N ALA A 156 -13.95 10.66 -0.25
CA ALA A 156 -13.29 11.39 -1.32
C ALA A 156 -12.56 10.44 -2.29
N GLU A 157 -11.86 9.43 -1.77
CA GLU A 157 -11.18 8.45 -2.62
C GLU A 157 -12.17 7.64 -3.48
N LYS A 158 -13.34 7.28 -2.95
CA LYS A 158 -14.37 6.61 -3.75
C LYS A 158 -14.80 7.43 -4.96
N VAL A 159 -15.02 8.73 -4.76
CA VAL A 159 -15.35 9.65 -5.85
C VAL A 159 -14.18 9.77 -6.84
N LEU A 160 -12.96 9.84 -6.33
CA LEU A 160 -11.74 9.91 -7.13
C LEU A 160 -11.54 8.67 -8.01
N ILE A 161 -11.85 7.47 -7.50
CA ILE A 161 -11.84 6.21 -8.27
C ILE A 161 -12.77 6.31 -9.47
N GLU A 162 -14.04 6.70 -9.25
CA GLU A 162 -15.02 6.79 -10.35
C GLU A 162 -14.61 7.86 -11.38
N CYS A 163 -14.08 8.99 -10.91
CA CYS A 163 -13.53 10.04 -11.77
C CYS A 163 -12.38 9.52 -12.65
N CYS A 164 -11.36 8.88 -12.06
CA CYS A 164 -10.22 8.32 -12.79
C CYS A 164 -10.65 7.28 -13.84
N LEU A 165 -11.57 6.38 -13.48
CA LEU A 165 -12.05 5.35 -14.40
C LEU A 165 -12.85 5.97 -15.57
N GLU A 166 -13.63 7.02 -15.34
CA GLU A 166 -14.31 7.76 -16.41
C GLU A 166 -13.33 8.54 -17.30
N LEU A 167 -12.28 9.15 -16.72
CA LEU A 167 -11.20 9.81 -17.46
C LEU A 167 -10.47 8.83 -18.38
N TYR A 168 -10.19 7.62 -17.89
CA TYR A 168 -9.59 6.55 -18.70
C TYR A 168 -10.50 6.06 -19.80
N ALA A 169 -11.78 5.81 -19.49
CA ALA A 169 -12.77 5.37 -20.46
C ALA A 169 -12.99 6.41 -21.58
N ALA A 170 -12.96 7.69 -21.24
CA ALA A 170 -13.07 8.80 -22.20
C ALA A 170 -11.77 9.06 -22.99
N GLN A 171 -10.66 8.41 -22.62
CA GLN A 171 -9.34 8.57 -23.25
C GLN A 171 -8.85 10.03 -23.27
N VAL A 172 -9.17 10.78 -22.22
CA VAL A 172 -8.81 12.21 -22.11
C VAL A 172 -7.49 12.46 -21.37
N VAL A 173 -6.89 11.41 -20.81
CA VAL A 173 -5.61 11.43 -20.10
C VAL A 173 -4.58 10.57 -20.84
N ALA A 174 -3.34 11.04 -20.89
CA ALA A 174 -2.19 10.25 -21.34
C ALA A 174 -1.72 9.27 -20.24
N GLY A 175 -1.90 9.65 -18.98
CA GLY A 175 -1.62 8.81 -17.82
C GLY A 175 -2.00 9.52 -16.52
N ILE A 176 -2.16 8.75 -15.45
CA ILE A 176 -2.40 9.23 -14.10
C ILE A 176 -1.40 8.57 -13.16
N GLN A 177 -0.78 9.34 -12.27
CA GLN A 177 0.07 8.89 -11.18
C GLN A 177 -0.61 9.19 -9.84
N ASP A 178 -0.44 8.33 -8.86
CA ASP A 178 -0.82 8.60 -7.49
C ASP A 178 0.17 9.56 -6.82
N LEU A 179 -0.21 10.08 -5.64
CA LEU A 179 0.70 10.82 -4.77
C LEU A 179 0.80 10.08 -3.44
N GLY A 180 1.84 9.27 -3.30
CA GLY A 180 2.24 8.64 -2.04
C GLY A 180 3.43 9.34 -1.37
N GLY A 181 4.46 8.55 -1.07
CA GLY A 181 5.69 9.00 -0.43
C GLY A 181 6.37 10.16 -1.15
N ALA A 182 6.80 11.19 -0.40
CA ALA A 182 7.40 12.41 -0.95
C ALA A 182 6.53 13.21 -1.96
N GLY A 183 5.23 12.90 -2.08
CA GLY A 183 4.22 13.73 -2.71
C GLY A 183 4.53 14.18 -4.14
N LEU A 184 4.40 15.49 -4.38
CA LEU A 184 4.60 16.10 -5.71
C LEU A 184 6.01 15.92 -6.24
N SER A 185 7.01 15.89 -5.35
CA SER A 185 8.41 15.67 -5.74
C SER A 185 8.59 14.32 -6.43
N CYS A 186 8.04 13.26 -5.84
CA CYS A 186 8.08 11.92 -6.42
C CYS A 186 7.28 11.85 -7.71
N ALA A 187 5.99 12.21 -7.66
CA ALA A 187 5.08 12.08 -8.80
C ALA A 187 5.58 12.81 -10.05
N THR A 188 6.09 14.04 -9.92
CA THR A 188 6.61 14.81 -11.06
C THR A 188 7.93 14.24 -11.59
N SER A 189 8.84 13.81 -10.72
CA SER A 189 10.13 13.26 -11.14
C SER A 189 9.99 11.89 -11.82
N GLU A 190 9.13 11.01 -11.31
CA GLU A 190 8.85 9.70 -11.89
C GLU A 190 8.14 9.81 -13.23
N LEU A 191 7.07 10.62 -13.33
CA LEU A 191 6.35 10.82 -14.59
C LEU A 191 7.25 11.38 -15.69
N ALA A 192 8.07 12.38 -15.37
CA ALA A 192 9.02 12.98 -16.31
C ALA A 192 10.13 11.99 -16.69
N SER A 193 10.67 11.23 -15.72
CA SER A 193 11.71 10.23 -15.98
C SER A 193 11.21 9.09 -16.86
N ASN A 194 10.04 8.53 -16.55
CA ASN A 194 9.40 7.45 -17.30
C ASN A 194 9.02 7.86 -18.72
N GLY A 195 8.68 9.14 -18.91
CA GLY A 195 8.39 9.73 -20.21
C GLY A 195 9.63 10.14 -21.04
N GLN A 196 10.83 10.08 -20.46
CA GLN A 196 12.06 10.63 -21.05
C GLN A 196 11.91 12.12 -21.47
N ALA A 197 11.15 12.87 -20.69
CA ALA A 197 10.83 14.28 -20.91
C ALA A 197 11.14 15.11 -19.66
N GLY A 198 10.86 16.41 -19.71
CA GLY A 198 10.88 17.28 -18.53
C GLY A 198 9.51 17.84 -18.21
N MET A 199 9.45 18.65 -17.15
CA MET A 199 8.23 19.36 -16.77
C MET A 199 8.56 20.76 -16.25
N ARG A 200 7.66 21.71 -16.47
CA ARG A 200 7.62 22.98 -15.75
C ARG A 200 6.39 22.98 -14.86
N VAL A 201 6.59 23.14 -13.56
CA VAL A 201 5.54 23.08 -12.55
C VAL A 201 5.58 24.35 -11.71
N GLN A 202 4.42 24.95 -11.47
CA GLN A 202 4.23 26.13 -10.64
C GLN A 202 3.52 25.74 -9.34
N LEU A 203 4.24 25.81 -8.23
CA LEU A 203 3.72 25.44 -6.91
C LEU A 203 2.66 26.40 -6.39
N LYS A 204 2.67 27.67 -6.81
CA LYS A 204 1.59 28.63 -6.48
C LYS A 204 0.22 28.22 -7.02
N ASN A 205 0.18 27.29 -7.97
CA ASN A 205 -1.08 26.78 -8.52
C ASN A 205 -1.61 25.59 -7.69
N VAL A 206 -0.84 25.03 -6.76
CA VAL A 206 -1.32 23.93 -5.92
C VAL A 206 -2.45 24.43 -5.02
N LEU A 207 -3.55 23.67 -4.95
CA LEU A 207 -4.64 23.97 -4.03
C LEU A 207 -4.22 23.56 -2.61
N LEU A 208 -4.25 24.51 -1.69
CA LEU A 208 -3.78 24.32 -0.31
C LEU A 208 -4.95 24.24 0.66
N ARG A 209 -4.80 23.41 1.70
CA ARG A 209 -5.65 23.43 2.90
C ARG A 209 -5.14 24.47 3.91
N ASP A 210 -3.83 24.73 3.87
CA ASP A 210 -3.13 25.71 4.69
C ASP A 210 -2.26 26.59 3.79
N GLU A 211 -2.59 27.88 3.71
CA GLU A 211 -1.87 28.87 2.90
C GLU A 211 -0.49 29.24 3.48
N SER A 212 -0.17 28.77 4.69
CA SER A 212 1.12 29.05 5.34
C SER A 212 2.25 28.10 4.93
N LEU A 213 1.95 27.05 4.16
CA LEU A 213 2.92 26.05 3.74
C LEU A 213 4.05 26.67 2.91
N THR A 214 5.27 26.27 3.21
CA THR A 214 6.44 26.64 2.40
C THR A 214 6.50 25.83 1.10
N PRO A 215 7.26 26.26 0.08
CA PRO A 215 7.41 25.52 -1.17
C PRO A 215 7.91 24.08 -0.97
N GLU A 216 8.81 23.87 0.00
CA GLU A 216 9.35 22.56 0.36
C GLU A 216 8.28 21.66 1.00
N GLU A 217 7.47 22.22 1.90
CA GLU A 217 6.37 21.50 2.54
C GLU A 217 5.30 21.08 1.52
N ILE A 218 4.99 21.95 0.55
CA ILE A 218 4.06 21.63 -0.54
C ILE A 218 4.61 20.50 -1.42
N LEU A 219 5.91 20.53 -1.73
CA LEU A 219 6.57 19.51 -2.54
C LEU A 219 6.54 18.13 -1.88
N MET A 220 6.81 18.10 -0.57
CA MET A 220 7.02 16.87 0.20
C MET A 220 5.77 16.40 0.95
N SER A 221 4.67 17.15 0.88
CA SER A 221 3.41 16.78 1.52
C SER A 221 2.87 15.46 0.98
N GLU A 222 2.52 14.58 1.90
CA GLU A 222 1.94 13.26 1.67
C GLU A 222 0.44 13.27 2.01
N SER A 223 -0.24 14.40 1.77
CA SER A 223 -1.71 14.50 1.86
C SER A 223 -2.36 13.44 0.96
N GLN A 224 -3.39 12.80 1.48
CA GLN A 224 -4.05 11.65 0.86
C GLN A 224 -5.04 12.08 -0.23
N GLU A 225 -5.58 11.10 -0.98
CA GLU A 225 -6.62 11.29 -2.00
C GLU A 225 -6.28 12.33 -3.09
N ARG A 226 -5.03 12.32 -3.55
CA ARG A 226 -4.55 13.15 -4.66
C ARG A 226 -4.00 12.29 -5.78
N MET A 227 -4.24 12.73 -7.00
CA MET A 227 -3.71 12.11 -8.22
C MET A 227 -3.16 13.20 -9.15
N MET A 228 -2.20 12.84 -9.99
CA MET A 228 -1.62 13.70 -11.01
C MET A 228 -1.92 13.14 -12.39
N ALA A 229 -2.62 13.92 -13.22
CA ALA A 229 -2.92 13.57 -14.60
C ALA A 229 -2.01 14.31 -15.59
N ILE A 230 -1.60 13.59 -16.64
CA ILE A 230 -1.04 14.17 -17.86
C ILE A 230 -2.16 14.25 -18.89
N VAL A 231 -2.49 15.46 -19.32
CA VAL A 231 -3.70 15.73 -20.14
C VAL A 231 -3.31 16.43 -21.44
N PRO A 232 -3.56 15.82 -22.61
CA PRO A 232 -3.40 16.51 -23.89
C PRO A 232 -4.21 17.81 -23.93
N LYS A 233 -3.63 18.89 -24.45
CA LYS A 233 -4.25 20.24 -24.44
C LYS A 233 -5.62 20.25 -25.11
N GLU A 234 -5.80 19.48 -26.16
CA GLU A 234 -7.07 19.31 -26.88
C GLU A 234 -8.15 18.59 -26.04
N SER A 235 -7.75 17.76 -25.10
CA SER A 235 -8.63 16.98 -24.22
C SER A 235 -9.03 17.72 -22.95
N LEU A 236 -8.43 18.88 -22.66
CA LEU A 236 -8.64 19.64 -21.42
C LEU A 236 -10.13 19.91 -21.14
N LYS A 237 -10.92 20.30 -22.15
CA LYS A 237 -12.35 20.58 -21.95
C LYS A 237 -13.12 19.34 -21.50
N SER A 238 -12.84 18.18 -22.08
CA SER A 238 -13.49 16.93 -21.72
C SER A 238 -13.00 16.42 -20.35
N PHE A 239 -11.72 16.60 -20.03
CA PHE A 239 -11.17 16.34 -18.70
C PHE A 239 -11.93 17.15 -17.63
N ILE A 240 -12.05 18.48 -17.82
CA ILE A 240 -12.74 19.37 -16.88
C ILE A 240 -14.20 18.94 -16.70
N ALA A 241 -14.91 18.64 -17.79
CA ALA A 241 -16.30 18.22 -17.73
C ALA A 241 -16.51 16.95 -16.88
N ILE A 242 -15.57 15.99 -16.94
CA ILE A 242 -15.62 14.76 -16.13
C ILE A 242 -15.29 15.06 -14.67
N VAL A 243 -14.22 15.81 -14.42
CA VAL A 243 -13.77 16.15 -13.06
C VAL A 243 -14.84 16.97 -12.32
N GLU A 244 -15.45 17.95 -12.97
CA GLU A 244 -16.55 18.74 -12.39
C GLU A 244 -17.83 17.91 -12.18
N LYS A 245 -18.14 16.96 -13.07
CA LYS A 245 -19.27 16.03 -12.89
C LYS A 245 -19.15 15.22 -11.59
N HIS A 246 -17.93 14.83 -11.23
CA HIS A 246 -17.64 14.10 -9.99
C HIS A 246 -17.36 15.03 -8.80
N GLU A 247 -17.50 16.35 -8.96
CA GLU A 247 -17.23 17.35 -7.91
C GLU A 247 -15.80 17.25 -7.33
N VAL A 248 -14.83 16.83 -8.16
CA VAL A 248 -13.42 16.73 -7.78
C VAL A 248 -12.70 18.04 -8.08
N GLU A 249 -11.94 18.57 -7.12
CA GLU A 249 -11.13 19.77 -7.36
C GLU A 249 -9.91 19.45 -8.23
N TYR A 250 -9.48 20.40 -9.06
CA TYR A 250 -8.27 20.26 -9.87
C TYR A 250 -7.52 21.59 -10.02
N SER A 251 -6.24 21.50 -10.36
CA SER A 251 -5.43 22.65 -10.75
C SER A 251 -4.37 22.27 -11.78
N VAL A 252 -4.25 23.12 -12.81
CA VAL A 252 -3.20 22.99 -13.82
C VAL A 252 -1.91 23.55 -13.25
N LEU A 253 -0.98 22.67 -12.90
CA LEU A 253 0.30 23.06 -12.31
C LEU A 253 1.33 23.46 -13.37
N GLY A 254 1.20 22.95 -14.59
CA GLY A 254 2.08 23.36 -15.69
C GLY A 254 2.02 22.42 -16.88
N GLU A 255 3.17 22.15 -17.50
CA GLU A 255 3.24 21.39 -18.74
C GLU A 255 4.50 20.51 -18.86
N VAL A 256 4.34 19.44 -19.64
CA VAL A 256 5.43 18.58 -20.10
C VAL A 256 6.27 19.35 -21.12
N ILE A 257 7.60 19.24 -21.04
CA ILE A 257 8.53 19.92 -21.94
C ILE A 257 9.49 18.93 -22.57
N LYS A 258 10.02 19.28 -23.75
CA LYS A 258 10.95 18.44 -24.51
C LYS A 258 12.32 18.30 -23.83
N GLU A 259 12.77 19.36 -23.19
CA GLU A 259 14.03 19.35 -22.46
C GLU A 259 13.92 18.39 -21.27
N PRO A 260 14.85 17.43 -21.07
CA PRO A 260 14.76 16.41 -20.02
C PRO A 260 15.17 16.98 -18.66
N ARG A 261 14.43 17.99 -18.20
CA ARG A 261 14.70 18.79 -17.02
C ARG A 261 13.42 19.05 -16.25
N LEU A 262 13.47 18.84 -14.94
CA LEU A 262 12.37 19.16 -14.04
C LEU A 262 12.62 20.55 -13.45
N TYR A 263 11.74 21.49 -13.80
CA TYR A 263 11.68 22.83 -13.23
C TYR A 263 10.45 22.92 -12.34
N ILE A 264 10.65 23.19 -11.06
CA ILE A 264 9.57 23.46 -10.12
C ILE A 264 9.83 24.83 -9.50
N ASN A 265 8.89 25.75 -9.72
CA ASN A 265 9.03 27.15 -9.34
C ASN A 265 7.96 27.53 -8.31
N TRP A 266 8.28 28.52 -7.47
CA TRP A 266 7.36 29.23 -6.60
C TRP A 266 7.28 30.71 -7.03
N GLY A 267 6.31 31.03 -7.88
CA GLY A 267 6.31 32.30 -8.61
C GLY A 267 7.55 32.39 -9.51
N ASP A 268 8.40 33.39 -9.26
CA ASP A 268 9.63 33.63 -10.02
C ASP A 268 10.86 32.92 -9.42
N GLU A 269 10.72 32.31 -8.23
CA GLU A 269 11.80 31.58 -7.57
C GLU A 269 11.89 30.14 -8.08
N GLU A 270 13.10 29.70 -8.42
CA GLU A 270 13.37 28.32 -8.84
C GLU A 270 13.70 27.47 -7.60
N ILE A 271 12.82 26.52 -7.27
CA ILE A 271 12.96 25.64 -6.10
C ILE A 271 13.67 24.35 -6.47
N VAL A 272 13.28 23.75 -7.60
CA VAL A 272 13.88 22.53 -8.14
C VAL A 272 14.30 22.74 -9.59
N ASN A 273 15.54 22.38 -9.87
CA ASN A 273 16.09 22.35 -11.22
C ASN A 273 17.07 21.19 -11.31
N VAL A 274 16.59 20.04 -11.76
CA VAL A 274 17.33 18.76 -11.77
C VAL A 274 16.95 17.90 -12.98
N PRO A 275 17.81 16.97 -13.44
CA PRO A 275 17.38 15.97 -14.41
C PRO A 275 16.39 15.03 -13.69
N PRO A 276 15.19 14.75 -14.22
CA PRO A 276 14.21 13.91 -13.50
C PRO A 276 14.77 12.55 -13.11
N ARG A 277 15.57 11.95 -14.00
CA ARG A 277 16.18 10.64 -13.80
C ARG A 277 17.14 10.58 -12.61
N SER A 278 17.85 11.66 -12.30
CA SER A 278 18.77 11.65 -11.15
C SER A 278 18.06 11.56 -9.81
N VAL A 279 16.78 11.97 -9.76
CA VAL A 279 15.95 11.92 -8.55
C VAL A 279 15.15 10.62 -8.50
N ALA A 280 14.65 10.15 -9.64
CA ALA A 280 13.79 8.97 -9.69
C ALA A 280 14.53 7.63 -9.77
N HIS A 281 15.64 7.54 -10.52
CA HIS A 281 16.22 6.24 -10.90
C HIS A 281 17.73 6.11 -10.67
N ASP A 282 18.50 7.20 -10.72
CA ASP A 282 19.97 7.14 -10.63
C ASP A 282 20.47 7.34 -9.18
N GLY A 283 19.66 6.96 -8.19
CA GLY A 283 20.08 6.92 -6.78
C GLY A 283 21.25 5.95 -6.56
N PRO A 284 22.14 6.21 -5.59
CA PRO A 284 23.29 5.33 -5.34
C PRO A 284 22.82 3.95 -4.87
N VAL A 285 23.28 2.90 -5.56
CA VAL A 285 23.08 1.52 -5.14
C VAL A 285 24.18 1.13 -4.16
N TYR A 286 23.80 0.73 -2.94
CA TYR A 286 24.74 0.32 -1.91
C TYR A 286 25.06 -1.17 -2.00
N GLU A 287 26.30 -1.50 -2.32
CA GLU A 287 26.84 -2.85 -2.11
C GLU A 287 27.42 -2.94 -0.68
N ARG A 288 26.56 -3.26 0.29
CA ARG A 288 26.98 -3.41 1.69
C ARG A 288 27.64 -4.78 1.91
N PRO A 289 28.71 -4.87 2.72
CA PRO A 289 29.23 -6.16 3.15
C PRO A 289 28.15 -6.96 3.87
N VAL A 290 27.87 -8.18 3.38
CA VAL A 290 26.94 -9.12 4.02
C VAL A 290 27.75 -10.14 4.79
N LEU A 291 27.37 -10.39 6.04
CA LEU A 291 27.98 -11.39 6.89
C LEU A 291 26.93 -12.42 7.30
N TYR A 292 27.35 -13.68 7.38
CA TYR A 292 26.52 -14.72 7.96
C TYR A 292 26.25 -14.41 9.44
N PRO A 293 24.98 -14.35 9.88
CA PRO A 293 24.67 -14.11 11.28
C PRO A 293 24.98 -15.35 12.11
N THR A 294 26.09 -15.33 12.84
CA THR A 294 26.57 -16.49 13.61
C THR A 294 25.62 -16.94 14.73
N TRP A 295 24.68 -16.09 15.14
CA TRP A 295 23.62 -16.48 16.07
C TRP A 295 22.68 -17.55 15.49
N LEU A 296 22.58 -17.68 14.16
CA LEU A 296 21.81 -18.74 13.49
C LEU A 296 22.32 -20.13 13.85
N ASP A 297 23.63 -20.32 14.00
CA ASP A 297 24.20 -21.63 14.35
C ASP A 297 23.81 -22.05 15.76
N GLN A 298 23.69 -21.09 16.68
CA GLN A 298 23.21 -21.37 18.03
C GLN A 298 21.71 -21.66 18.02
N LEU A 299 20.92 -20.86 17.31
CA LEU A 299 19.48 -21.05 17.20
C LEU A 299 19.13 -22.40 16.57
N ASN A 300 19.79 -22.79 15.46
CA ASN A 300 19.53 -24.07 14.80
C ASN A 300 20.03 -25.29 15.61
N ARG A 301 20.99 -25.09 16.52
CA ARG A 301 21.38 -26.12 17.51
C ARG A 301 20.36 -26.27 18.63
N ASP A 302 19.51 -25.28 18.88
CA ASP A 302 18.44 -25.34 19.89
C ASP A 302 17.26 -26.19 19.39
N SER A 303 17.46 -27.51 19.36
CA SER A 303 16.52 -28.47 18.77
C SER A 303 15.80 -29.31 19.83
N VAL A 304 14.67 -29.91 19.44
CA VAL A 304 13.90 -30.88 20.24
C VAL A 304 14.80 -32.01 20.77
N ILE A 305 15.72 -32.49 19.92
CA ILE A 305 16.67 -33.56 20.26
C ILE A 305 17.66 -33.09 21.33
N ASN A 306 18.26 -31.92 21.14
CA ASN A 306 19.27 -31.39 22.08
C ASN A 306 18.67 -30.97 23.43
N ASN A 307 17.39 -30.62 23.46
CA ASN A 307 16.66 -30.30 24.68
C ASN A 307 15.99 -31.52 25.33
N ASN A 308 16.18 -32.73 24.78
CA ASN A 308 15.54 -33.97 25.26
C ASN A 308 14.02 -33.84 25.43
N LEU A 309 13.37 -33.07 24.55
CA LEU A 309 11.91 -32.95 24.58
C LEU A 309 11.30 -34.27 24.10
N ARG A 310 10.51 -34.91 24.97
CA ARG A 310 9.84 -36.17 24.63
C ARG A 310 8.56 -35.92 23.84
N ARG A 311 8.24 -36.84 22.93
CA ARG A 311 6.90 -36.91 22.33
C ARG A 311 5.92 -37.51 23.35
N ALA A 312 4.71 -36.97 23.40
CA ALA A 312 3.63 -37.52 24.21
C ALA A 312 3.26 -38.93 23.71
N THR A 313 3.06 -39.86 24.64
CA THR A 313 2.67 -41.26 24.34
C THR A 313 1.28 -41.60 24.85
N GLU A 314 0.74 -40.79 25.77
CA GLU A 314 -0.58 -40.99 26.35
C GLU A 314 -1.63 -40.14 25.61
N ALA A 315 -2.83 -40.71 25.42
CA ALA A 315 -3.92 -40.03 24.72
C ALA A 315 -4.37 -38.74 25.42
N SER A 316 -4.36 -38.70 26.76
CA SER A 316 -4.71 -37.51 27.53
C SER A 316 -3.71 -36.38 27.34
N GLU A 317 -2.42 -36.69 27.31
CA GLU A 317 -1.36 -35.70 27.08
C GLU A 317 -1.42 -35.15 25.64
N LEU A 318 -1.69 -36.01 24.65
CA LEU A 318 -1.91 -35.57 23.27
C LEU A 318 -3.13 -34.66 23.15
N ALA A 319 -4.22 -34.97 23.85
CA ALA A 319 -5.41 -34.12 23.88
C ALA A 319 -5.11 -32.74 24.48
N GLU A 320 -4.36 -32.68 25.58
CA GLU A 320 -3.92 -31.42 26.20
C GLU A 320 -3.03 -30.60 25.24
N GLN A 321 -2.07 -31.23 24.57
CA GLN A 321 -1.20 -30.57 23.59
C GLN A 321 -1.98 -30.05 22.38
N LEU A 322 -2.96 -30.83 21.89
CA LEU A 322 -3.84 -30.38 20.81
C LEU A 322 -4.62 -29.14 21.23
N VAL A 323 -5.21 -29.15 22.43
CA VAL A 323 -5.92 -27.99 22.98
C VAL A 323 -4.99 -26.77 23.04
N GLN A 324 -3.76 -26.93 23.52
CA GLN A 324 -2.78 -25.83 23.58
C GLN A 324 -2.47 -25.23 22.20
N ILE A 325 -2.34 -26.08 21.16
CA ILE A 325 -2.07 -25.63 19.79
C ILE A 325 -3.28 -24.87 19.25
N VAL A 326 -4.48 -25.46 19.26
CA VAL A 326 -5.67 -24.86 18.65
C VAL A 326 -6.18 -23.63 19.42
N SER A 327 -5.88 -23.53 20.71
CA SER A 327 -6.18 -22.33 21.51
C SER A 327 -5.10 -21.25 21.42
N SER A 328 -3.97 -21.51 20.76
CA SER A 328 -2.93 -20.49 20.61
C SER A 328 -3.44 -19.37 19.69
N PRO A 329 -3.12 -18.09 19.97
CA PRO A 329 -3.63 -16.97 19.16
C PRO A 329 -3.32 -17.08 17.65
N ASN A 330 -2.19 -17.70 17.30
CA ASN A 330 -1.79 -17.88 15.90
C ASN A 330 -2.59 -18.98 15.19
N GLN A 331 -3.17 -19.94 15.91
CA GLN A 331 -3.98 -21.03 15.34
C GLN A 331 -5.48 -20.88 15.61
N ALA A 332 -5.88 -20.05 16.58
CA ALA A 332 -7.26 -19.77 16.90
C ALA A 332 -7.97 -19.02 15.76
N SER A 333 -9.31 -19.05 15.80
CA SER A 333 -10.17 -18.32 14.86
C SER A 333 -9.75 -16.85 14.76
N LYS A 334 -9.73 -16.33 13.53
CA LYS A 334 -9.47 -14.93 13.23
C LYS A 334 -10.75 -14.11 13.08
N SER A 335 -11.92 -14.69 13.40
CA SER A 335 -13.23 -14.06 13.23
C SER A 335 -13.35 -12.69 13.91
N TRP A 336 -12.69 -12.48 15.05
CA TRP A 336 -12.67 -11.17 15.68
C TRP A 336 -12.11 -10.08 14.75
N ILE A 337 -11.12 -10.38 13.91
CA ILE A 337 -10.59 -9.47 12.89
C ILE A 337 -11.54 -9.41 11.69
N THR A 338 -11.83 -10.57 11.12
CA THR A 338 -12.46 -10.68 9.79
C THR A 338 -13.94 -10.28 9.79
N ASP A 339 -14.65 -10.44 10.91
CA ASP A 339 -16.07 -10.04 11.06
C ASP A 339 -16.24 -8.50 11.04
N GLN A 340 -15.16 -7.74 11.14
CA GLN A 340 -15.17 -6.28 11.02
C GLN A 340 -15.08 -5.82 9.55
N TYR A 341 -14.76 -6.72 8.63
CA TYR A 341 -14.60 -6.42 7.21
C TYR A 341 -15.83 -6.85 6.43
N ASP A 342 -16.31 -5.98 5.54
CA ASP A 342 -17.21 -6.41 4.50
C ASP A 342 -16.47 -7.39 3.58
N HIS A 343 -17.13 -8.48 3.22
CA HIS A 343 -16.62 -9.50 2.29
C HIS A 343 -17.65 -9.86 1.22
N TYR A 344 -18.76 -9.12 1.09
CA TYR A 344 -19.85 -9.39 0.15
C TYR A 344 -20.13 -8.25 -0.84
N VAL A 345 -19.70 -7.03 -0.56
CA VAL A 345 -19.94 -5.86 -1.40
C VAL A 345 -19.46 -6.13 -2.83
N GLY A 346 -20.29 -5.74 -3.80
CA GLY A 346 -20.12 -6.08 -5.22
C GLY A 346 -20.64 -7.47 -5.62
N GLY A 347 -21.00 -8.35 -4.67
CA GLY A 347 -21.70 -9.62 -4.94
C GLY A 347 -20.87 -10.67 -5.69
N ASN A 348 -19.55 -10.51 -5.72
CA ASN A 348 -18.64 -11.33 -6.54
C ASN A 348 -17.67 -12.20 -5.74
N THR A 349 -17.66 -12.09 -4.41
CA THR A 349 -16.87 -12.97 -3.54
C THR A 349 -17.40 -14.39 -3.60
N ALA A 350 -16.55 -15.32 -4.03
CA ALA A 350 -16.85 -16.74 -4.09
C ALA A 350 -16.28 -17.49 -2.88
N LEU A 351 -15.07 -17.14 -2.45
CA LEU A 351 -14.40 -17.65 -1.25
C LEU A 351 -13.77 -16.46 -0.51
N ALA A 352 -13.78 -16.54 0.82
CA ALA A 352 -13.15 -15.57 1.71
C ALA A 352 -12.77 -16.32 3.00
N MET A 353 -12.67 -15.65 4.14
CA MET A 353 -12.39 -16.36 5.39
C MET A 353 -13.57 -17.28 5.76
N PRO A 354 -13.34 -18.55 6.17
CA PRO A 354 -12.07 -19.15 6.59
C PRO A 354 -11.37 -20.02 5.52
N ASP A 355 -11.65 -19.84 4.23
CA ASP A 355 -11.05 -20.60 3.14
C ASP A 355 -9.53 -20.32 3.02
N ASP A 356 -8.78 -21.27 2.43
CA ASP A 356 -7.32 -21.15 2.24
C ASP A 356 -6.92 -19.95 1.36
N SER A 357 -7.82 -19.48 0.49
CA SER A 357 -7.58 -18.36 -0.41
C SER A 357 -8.86 -17.54 -0.63
N GLY A 358 -8.71 -16.23 -0.74
CA GLY A 358 -9.80 -15.37 -1.21
C GLY A 358 -10.02 -15.53 -2.70
N MET A 359 -11.28 -15.63 -3.13
CA MET A 359 -11.64 -15.81 -4.54
C MET A 359 -12.77 -14.86 -4.95
N LEU A 360 -12.58 -14.19 -6.08
CA LEU A 360 -13.56 -13.27 -6.66
C LEU A 360 -13.88 -13.65 -8.10
N ARG A 361 -15.15 -13.58 -8.46
CA ARG A 361 -15.58 -13.56 -9.85
C ARG A 361 -15.33 -12.17 -10.45
N VAL A 362 -14.66 -12.13 -11.59
CA VAL A 362 -14.38 -10.89 -12.33
C VAL A 362 -15.41 -10.65 -13.42
N SER A 363 -15.98 -11.70 -14.02
CA SER A 363 -16.96 -11.59 -15.10
C SER A 363 -18.11 -12.56 -14.87
N GLU A 364 -19.33 -12.02 -14.77
CA GLU A 364 -20.54 -12.83 -14.66
C GLU A 364 -20.83 -13.64 -15.93
N GLU A 365 -20.54 -13.07 -17.09
CA GLU A 365 -20.80 -13.69 -18.40
C GLU A 365 -19.92 -14.92 -18.64
N THR A 366 -18.64 -14.83 -18.29
CA THR A 366 -17.65 -15.90 -18.53
C THR A 366 -17.44 -16.81 -17.33
N GLY A 367 -17.84 -16.37 -16.13
CA GLY A 367 -17.52 -17.04 -14.88
C GLY A 367 -16.04 -16.95 -14.47
N LEU A 368 -15.23 -16.17 -15.18
CA LEU A 368 -13.81 -15.98 -14.84
C LEU A 368 -13.66 -15.29 -13.49
N GLY A 369 -12.65 -15.70 -12.74
CA GLY A 369 -12.33 -15.17 -11.43
C GLY A 369 -10.84 -15.26 -11.11
N VAL A 370 -10.46 -14.67 -9.98
CA VAL A 370 -9.09 -14.66 -9.46
C VAL A 370 -9.09 -15.21 -8.03
N ALA A 371 -8.05 -15.96 -7.68
CA ALA A 371 -7.83 -16.45 -6.33
C ALA A 371 -6.48 -15.96 -5.81
N ILE A 372 -6.44 -15.59 -4.53
CA ILE A 372 -5.30 -14.92 -3.89
C ILE A 372 -5.10 -15.51 -2.50
N ALA A 373 -3.86 -15.84 -2.19
CA ALA A 373 -3.42 -16.17 -0.85
C ALA A 373 -2.14 -15.39 -0.52
N THR A 374 -1.92 -15.15 0.76
CA THR A 374 -0.74 -14.47 1.27
C THR A 374 -0.20 -15.22 2.46
N ASP A 375 1.10 -15.54 2.44
CA ASP A 375 1.69 -16.41 3.46
C ASP A 375 3.15 -16.03 3.70
N ALA A 376 3.55 -15.90 4.97
CA ALA A 376 4.95 -15.74 5.34
C ALA A 376 5.24 -16.15 6.80
N ASN A 377 5.84 -17.32 6.99
CA ASN A 377 6.20 -17.78 8.34
C ASN A 377 7.51 -17.18 8.85
N GLY A 378 7.40 -16.14 9.68
CA GLY A 378 8.56 -15.45 10.28
C GLY A 378 9.49 -16.35 11.10
N ARG A 379 9.00 -17.45 11.68
CA ARG A 379 9.85 -18.39 12.45
C ARG A 379 10.73 -19.22 11.53
N TYR A 380 10.22 -19.64 10.38
CA TYR A 380 11.03 -20.32 9.37
C TYR A 380 12.05 -19.37 8.76
N CYS A 381 11.66 -18.13 8.46
CA CYS A 381 12.60 -17.09 8.00
C CYS A 381 13.68 -16.78 9.05
N GLN A 382 13.36 -16.84 10.35
CA GLN A 382 14.35 -16.63 11.41
C GLN A 382 15.37 -17.78 11.50
N LEU A 383 14.97 -19.02 11.22
CA LEU A 383 15.85 -20.19 11.26
C LEU A 383 16.74 -20.28 10.01
N ASP A 384 16.18 -20.01 8.84
CA ASP A 384 16.86 -19.95 7.56
C ASP A 384 16.07 -19.01 6.63
N PRO A 385 16.53 -17.76 6.41
CA PRO A 385 15.81 -16.79 5.59
C PRO A 385 15.54 -17.28 4.17
N TYR A 386 16.46 -18.06 3.59
CA TYR A 386 16.34 -18.55 2.22
C TYR A 386 15.28 -19.65 2.14
N GLN A 387 15.29 -20.62 3.05
CA GLN A 387 14.25 -21.66 3.08
C GLN A 387 12.90 -21.07 3.52
N GLY A 388 12.89 -20.11 4.45
CA GLY A 388 11.68 -19.39 4.86
C GLY A 388 10.98 -18.71 3.68
N ALA A 389 11.73 -17.99 2.84
CA ALA A 389 11.19 -17.36 1.63
C ALA A 389 10.64 -18.40 0.62
N LYS A 390 11.34 -19.52 0.44
CA LYS A 390 10.83 -20.62 -0.41
C LYS A 390 9.54 -21.22 0.13
N LEU A 391 9.43 -21.37 1.44
CA LEU A 391 8.24 -21.92 2.09
C LEU A 391 7.05 -20.97 1.99
N ALA A 392 7.27 -19.66 2.16
CA ALA A 392 6.25 -18.63 1.96
C ALA A 392 5.63 -18.72 0.55
N LEU A 393 6.47 -18.79 -0.49
CA LEU A 393 6.00 -19.00 -1.86
C LEU A 393 5.25 -20.33 -2.02
N ALA A 394 5.77 -21.41 -1.46
CA ALA A 394 5.18 -22.74 -1.59
C ALA A 394 3.83 -22.88 -0.85
N GLU A 395 3.63 -22.14 0.24
CA GLU A 395 2.40 -22.10 1.01
C GLU A 395 1.32 -21.31 0.26
N ALA A 396 1.62 -20.07 -0.15
CA ALA A 396 0.71 -19.26 -0.96
C ALA A 396 0.31 -19.95 -2.28
N TYR A 397 1.27 -20.59 -2.95
CA TYR A 397 0.99 -21.40 -4.14
C TYR A 397 0.01 -22.53 -3.83
N ARG A 398 0.19 -23.24 -2.71
CA ARG A 398 -0.65 -24.37 -2.33
C ARG A 398 -2.06 -23.94 -1.96
N ASN A 399 -2.20 -22.82 -1.26
CA ASN A 399 -3.47 -22.22 -0.87
C ASN A 399 -4.30 -21.79 -2.09
N VAL A 400 -3.66 -21.14 -3.09
CA VAL A 400 -4.33 -20.84 -4.36
C VAL A 400 -4.67 -22.11 -5.16
N ALA A 401 -3.78 -23.12 -5.16
CA ALA A 401 -4.04 -24.36 -5.87
C ALA A 401 -5.15 -25.20 -5.22
N SER A 402 -5.30 -25.18 -3.88
CA SER A 402 -6.31 -25.95 -3.15
C SER A 402 -7.72 -25.43 -3.40
N SER A 403 -7.89 -24.14 -3.72
CA SER A 403 -9.18 -23.58 -4.16
C SER A 403 -9.57 -23.93 -5.60
N GLY A 404 -8.69 -24.63 -6.33
CA GLY A 404 -8.92 -25.05 -7.72
C GLY A 404 -8.45 -24.05 -8.77
N ALA A 405 -7.82 -22.94 -8.37
CA ALA A 405 -7.20 -21.99 -9.28
C ALA A 405 -5.78 -22.44 -9.68
N VAL A 406 -5.27 -21.88 -10.78
CA VAL A 406 -3.88 -22.09 -11.22
C VAL A 406 -3.05 -20.88 -10.81
N PRO A 407 -2.05 -21.02 -9.91
CA PRO A 407 -1.21 -19.89 -9.53
C PRO A 407 -0.43 -19.35 -10.73
N ALA A 408 -0.51 -18.04 -10.98
CA ALA A 408 0.01 -17.42 -12.20
C ALA A 408 1.11 -16.36 -11.97
N ALA A 409 1.10 -15.71 -10.81
CA ALA A 409 2.03 -14.63 -10.47
C ALA A 409 2.26 -14.55 -8.95
N VAL A 410 3.29 -13.80 -8.57
CA VAL A 410 3.63 -13.51 -7.16
C VAL A 410 4.00 -12.04 -7.02
N THR A 411 3.65 -11.47 -5.87
CA THR A 411 4.09 -10.15 -5.40
C THR A 411 4.73 -10.36 -4.02
N ASN A 412 5.82 -9.67 -3.73
CA ASN A 412 6.67 -9.92 -2.56
C ASN A 412 7.17 -8.64 -1.91
#